data_AF-A0A954L8F3-F1
#
_entry.id   AF-A0A954L8F3-F1
#
_cell.length_a   1.000
_cell.length_b   1.000
_cell.length_c   1.000
_cell.angle_alpha   90.00
_cell.angle_beta   90.00
_cell.angle_gamma   90.00
#
_symmetry.space_group_name_H-M   'P 1'
#
loop_
_entity.id
_entity.type
_entity.pdbx_description
1 polymer ?
#
loop_
_entity_poly.entity_id
_entity_poly.type
_entity_poly.pdbx_seq_one_letter_code
_entity_poly.pdbx_strand_id
1 'polypeptide(L)'
;GDALISELAFSILRAIAAGRLAGHAAEGSSIRQVLYRLSVEIHRDWLMTPREELNGGKPRDLLHGAHRWSDSVVHGQQVRADSGFPVVAAPKDGRRYANAPMGREEMIVYFDLCRELLDAGWEWSLSEEITEAQIAAPQEIAAIRSRLNRFLAARRDDWLESPFEGGSAPRFIIECSRRRVPRAMGVDIVGMDERETDDHLANCDCPICDMMASGFGGLTFVQLDGHHLDLDEEFAFSVHQHFDDWQEEMREFACFNERMDQQRELPSADDLLGELRKVEFTSSDSDDARIWDSPMSDSPLSGDFQGHFKLAFRLAEIVSVLAERGAPRNLIRNLNAMFREYREGDSVLQPAARRRLFEHLEIVAERYPETLSRVSDFQSLVDETEREVTSSGDDFLNP
;
A
#
# COMPACT_ATOMS: atom_id res chain seq x y z
N GLY A 1 2.22 -25.77 1.07
CA GLY A 1 0.77 -25.45 1.16
C GLY A 1 0.05 -26.41 2.08
N ASP A 2 0.14 -27.71 1.83
CA ASP A 2 -0.76 -28.68 2.46
C ASP A 2 -0.55 -28.88 3.96
N ALA A 3 0.69 -28.76 4.45
CA ALA A 3 0.99 -28.77 5.88
C ALA A 3 0.36 -27.60 6.64
N LEU A 4 0.42 -26.38 6.07
CA LEU A 4 -0.22 -25.18 6.62
C LEU A 4 -1.73 -25.39 6.72
N ILE A 5 -2.39 -25.74 5.61
CA ILE A 5 -3.85 -25.93 5.57
C ILE A 5 -4.29 -26.98 6.59
N SER A 6 -3.60 -28.11 6.63
CA SER A 6 -3.95 -29.18 7.56
C SER A 6 -3.80 -28.77 9.02
N GLU A 7 -2.80 -27.95 9.36
CA GLU A 7 -2.63 -27.46 10.72
C GLU A 7 -3.64 -26.38 11.09
N LEU A 8 -3.93 -25.44 10.19
CA LEU A 8 -4.94 -24.40 10.44
C LEU A 8 -6.30 -25.04 10.67
N ALA A 9 -6.68 -26.01 9.83
CA ALA A 9 -7.92 -26.78 10.01
C ALA A 9 -7.94 -27.54 11.35
N PHE A 10 -6.82 -28.18 11.72
CA PHE A 10 -6.71 -28.85 13.01
C PHE A 10 -6.86 -27.88 14.19
N SER A 11 -6.20 -26.73 14.13
CA SER A 11 -6.22 -25.70 15.18
C SER A 11 -7.59 -25.05 15.34
N ILE A 12 -8.28 -24.78 14.23
CA ILE A 12 -9.67 -24.31 14.21
C ILE A 12 -10.59 -25.29 14.95
N LEU A 13 -10.56 -26.57 14.54
CA LEU A 13 -11.39 -27.61 15.16
C LEU A 13 -11.05 -27.83 16.63
N ARG A 14 -9.76 -27.74 16.99
CA ARG A 14 -9.30 -27.83 18.39
C ARG A 14 -9.85 -26.68 19.22
N ALA A 15 -9.87 -25.45 18.69
CA ALA A 15 -10.43 -24.30 19.40
C ALA A 15 -11.95 -24.43 19.60
N ILE A 16 -12.67 -24.94 18.60
CA ILE A 16 -14.11 -25.23 18.71
C ILE A 16 -14.35 -26.31 19.78
N ALA A 17 -13.62 -27.43 19.73
CA ALA A 17 -13.76 -28.52 20.70
C ALA A 17 -13.49 -28.10 22.15
N ALA A 18 -12.63 -27.09 22.34
CA ALA A 18 -12.33 -26.51 23.64
C ALA A 18 -13.38 -25.47 24.10
N GLY A 19 -14.49 -25.31 23.38
CA GLY A 19 -15.57 -24.37 23.71
C GLY A 19 -15.17 -22.90 23.65
N ARG A 20 -14.06 -22.57 22.95
CA ARG A 20 -13.47 -21.23 22.99
C ARG A 20 -14.31 -20.18 22.27
N LEU A 21 -15.18 -20.60 21.35
CA LEU A 21 -16.14 -19.71 20.70
C LEU A 21 -17.27 -19.28 21.64
N ALA A 22 -17.83 -20.22 22.41
CA ALA A 22 -18.92 -19.96 23.34
C ALA A 22 -18.44 -19.22 24.60
N GLY A 23 -17.24 -19.57 25.11
CA GLY A 23 -16.68 -18.99 26.33
C GLY A 23 -16.44 -17.48 26.24
N HIS A 24 -15.92 -16.98 25.12
CA HIS A 24 -15.62 -15.55 24.95
C HIS A 24 -16.85 -14.72 24.54
N ALA A 25 -17.87 -15.33 23.91
CA ALA A 25 -19.12 -14.65 23.60
C ALA A 25 -19.93 -14.31 24.87
N ALA A 26 -19.77 -15.11 25.93
CA ALA A 26 -20.40 -14.86 27.24
C ALA A 26 -19.82 -13.63 27.98
N GLU A 27 -18.62 -13.18 27.60
CA GLU A 27 -17.93 -12.01 28.21
C GLU A 27 -18.35 -10.66 27.58
N GLY A 28 -19.44 -10.63 26.78
CA GLY A 28 -19.93 -9.42 26.13
C GLY A 28 -19.09 -8.96 24.92
N SER A 29 -18.07 -9.73 24.54
CA SER A 29 -17.32 -9.51 23.29
C SER A 29 -18.16 -9.92 22.08
N SER A 30 -18.09 -9.14 21.00
CA SER A 30 -18.70 -9.55 19.73
C SER A 30 -18.01 -10.81 19.20
N ILE A 31 -18.75 -11.70 18.52
CA ILE A 31 -18.18 -12.91 17.92
C ILE A 31 -16.97 -12.59 17.02
N ARG A 32 -17.00 -11.46 16.30
CA ARG A 32 -15.87 -11.01 15.46
C ARG A 32 -14.60 -10.77 16.27
N GLN A 33 -14.68 -10.12 17.43
CA GLN A 33 -13.52 -9.91 18.31
C GLN A 33 -12.98 -11.22 18.88
N VAL A 34 -13.85 -12.19 19.14
CA VAL A 34 -13.44 -13.54 19.58
C VAL A 34 -12.66 -14.23 18.46
N LEU A 35 -13.22 -14.25 17.25
CA LEU A 35 -12.58 -14.88 16.09
C LEU A 35 -11.22 -14.24 15.78
N TYR A 36 -11.14 -12.90 15.79
CA TYR A 36 -9.89 -12.19 15.58
C TYR A 36 -8.81 -12.59 16.60
N ARG A 37 -9.12 -12.61 17.91
CA ARG A 37 -8.16 -13.04 18.95
C ARG A 37 -7.70 -14.48 18.74
N LEU A 38 -8.62 -15.38 18.37
CA LEU A 38 -8.28 -16.78 18.08
C LEU A 38 -7.43 -16.91 16.83
N SER A 39 -7.70 -16.13 15.78
CA SER A 39 -6.89 -16.09 14.56
C SER A 39 -5.46 -15.63 14.90
N VAL A 40 -5.30 -14.57 15.70
CA VAL A 40 -3.99 -14.08 16.18
C VAL A 40 -3.23 -15.19 16.92
N GLU A 41 -3.87 -15.83 17.90
CA GLU A 41 -3.22 -16.89 18.67
C GLU A 41 -2.80 -18.09 17.79
N ILE A 42 -3.71 -18.61 16.97
CA ILE A 42 -3.42 -19.78 16.11
C ILE A 42 -2.30 -19.44 15.13
N HIS A 43 -2.31 -18.25 14.52
CA HIS A 43 -1.28 -17.85 13.57
C HIS A 43 0.08 -17.68 14.28
N ARG A 44 0.11 -17.03 15.45
CA ARG A 44 1.32 -16.89 16.26
C ARG A 44 1.91 -18.25 16.60
N ASP A 45 1.08 -19.16 17.10
CA ASP A 45 1.51 -20.50 17.50
C ASP A 45 2.04 -21.29 16.29
N TRP A 46 1.39 -21.17 15.14
CA TRP A 46 1.89 -21.74 13.88
C TRP A 46 3.30 -21.24 13.55
N LEU A 47 3.54 -19.93 13.61
CA LEU A 47 4.83 -19.32 13.26
C LEU A 47 5.94 -19.62 14.26
N MET A 48 5.60 -19.70 15.55
CA MET A 48 6.57 -19.71 16.64
C MET A 48 6.85 -21.10 17.22
N THR A 49 6.06 -22.11 16.86
CA THR A 49 6.24 -23.48 17.34
C THR A 49 7.26 -24.24 16.47
N PRO A 50 8.31 -24.82 17.09
CA PRO A 50 9.24 -25.73 16.43
C PRO A 50 8.54 -26.89 15.71
N ARG A 51 9.00 -27.22 14.50
CA ARG A 51 8.40 -28.25 13.64
C ARG A 51 9.40 -29.33 13.26
N GLU A 52 8.97 -30.58 13.32
CA GLU A 52 9.83 -31.74 13.02
C GLU A 52 10.27 -31.73 11.55
N GLU A 53 9.36 -31.39 10.64
CA GLU A 53 9.66 -31.25 9.21
C GLU A 53 10.63 -30.11 8.91
N LEU A 54 10.84 -29.19 9.86
CA LEU A 54 11.83 -28.12 9.81
C LEU A 54 13.07 -28.42 10.67
N ASN A 55 13.30 -29.68 11.04
CA ASN A 55 14.38 -30.12 11.93
C ASN A 55 14.39 -29.39 13.29
N GLY A 56 13.21 -29.10 13.85
CA GLY A 56 13.04 -28.34 15.08
C GLY A 56 13.13 -26.82 14.90
N GLY A 57 13.29 -26.32 13.67
CA GLY A 57 13.15 -24.90 13.35
C GLY A 57 11.70 -24.44 13.39
N LYS A 58 11.50 -23.11 13.45
CA LYS A 58 10.18 -22.49 13.42
C LYS A 58 9.84 -22.03 12.00
N PRO A 59 8.58 -22.04 11.56
CA PRO A 59 8.21 -21.47 10.26
C PRO A 59 8.68 -20.03 10.09
N ARG A 60 8.64 -19.22 11.16
CA ARG A 60 9.15 -17.85 11.15
C ARG A 60 10.62 -17.75 10.73
N ASP A 61 11.46 -18.69 11.13
CA ASP A 61 12.90 -18.66 10.81
C ASP A 61 13.15 -18.73 9.30
N LEU A 62 12.22 -19.34 8.54
CA LEU A 62 12.28 -19.41 7.08
C LEU A 62 11.86 -18.10 6.39
N LEU A 63 11.04 -17.28 7.06
CA LEU A 63 10.52 -16.02 6.52
C LEU A 63 11.61 -14.94 6.49
N HIS A 64 12.46 -14.87 7.51
CA HIS A 64 13.40 -13.75 7.68
C HIS A 64 14.82 -13.99 7.13
N GLY A 65 15.12 -15.17 6.59
CA GLY A 65 16.50 -15.61 6.31
C GLY A 65 17.32 -14.76 5.32
N ALA A 66 16.69 -13.99 4.40
CA ALA A 66 17.44 -13.09 3.50
C ALA A 66 16.59 -11.96 2.88
N HIS A 67 15.56 -11.47 3.56
CA HIS A 67 14.69 -10.41 3.03
C HIS A 67 15.49 -9.14 2.67
N ARG A 68 16.40 -8.64 3.55
CA ARG A 68 17.27 -7.48 3.25
C ARG A 68 18.13 -7.65 1.98
N TRP A 69 18.71 -8.84 1.79
CA TRP A 69 19.49 -9.13 0.58
C TRP A 69 18.58 -9.15 -0.66
N SER A 70 17.40 -9.76 -0.53
CA SER A 70 16.41 -9.83 -1.61
C SER A 70 15.95 -8.43 -2.02
N ASP A 71 15.66 -7.57 -1.04
CA ASP A 71 15.25 -6.18 -1.24
C ASP A 71 16.37 -5.37 -1.91
N SER A 72 17.63 -5.61 -1.54
CA SER A 72 18.79 -4.98 -2.18
C SER A 72 18.92 -5.37 -3.66
N VAL A 73 18.65 -6.64 -4.00
CA VAL A 73 18.68 -7.12 -5.40
C VAL A 73 17.52 -6.52 -6.20
N VAL A 74 16.32 -6.49 -5.63
CA VAL A 74 15.13 -5.87 -6.24
C VAL A 74 15.38 -4.38 -6.47
N HIS A 75 15.93 -3.67 -5.49
CA HIS A 75 16.29 -2.27 -5.62
C HIS A 75 17.33 -2.03 -6.73
N GLY A 76 18.35 -2.89 -6.83
CA GLY A 76 19.31 -2.84 -7.93
C GLY A 76 18.65 -2.99 -9.31
N GLN A 77 17.57 -3.77 -9.43
CA GLN A 77 16.78 -3.87 -10.66
C GLN A 77 15.92 -2.63 -10.92
N GLN A 78 15.40 -1.97 -9.87
CA GLN A 78 14.70 -0.67 -9.99
C GLN A 78 15.62 0.38 -10.58
N VAL A 79 16.81 0.57 -9.99
CA VAL A 79 17.82 1.53 -10.47
C VAL A 79 18.23 1.25 -11.94
N ARG A 80 18.32 -0.03 -12.32
CA ARG A 80 18.58 -0.42 -13.72
C ARG A 80 17.44 -0.03 -14.65
N ALA A 81 16.20 -0.27 -14.24
CA ALA A 81 15.01 0.08 -15.01
C ALA A 81 14.88 1.60 -15.19
N ASP A 82 15.13 2.38 -14.13
CA ASP A 82 15.16 3.84 -14.18
C ASP A 82 16.24 4.36 -15.13
N SER A 83 17.33 3.61 -15.29
CA SER A 83 18.40 3.88 -16.26
C SER A 83 18.08 3.41 -17.70
N GLY A 84 16.85 2.93 -17.95
CA GLY A 84 16.40 2.46 -19.26
C GLY A 84 16.84 1.05 -19.64
N PHE A 85 17.40 0.27 -18.71
CA PHE A 85 17.76 -1.13 -18.96
C PHE A 85 16.59 -2.07 -18.63
N PRO A 86 16.48 -3.22 -19.32
CA PRO A 86 15.42 -4.18 -19.03
C PRO A 86 15.57 -4.78 -17.63
N VAL A 87 14.43 -5.00 -16.98
CA VAL A 87 14.32 -5.83 -15.76
C VAL A 87 14.42 -7.30 -16.18
N VAL A 88 15.32 -8.06 -15.55
CA VAL A 88 15.57 -9.46 -15.90
C VAL A 88 15.31 -10.37 -14.71
N ALA A 89 14.38 -11.29 -14.88
CA ALA A 89 13.95 -12.22 -13.84
C ALA A 89 14.98 -13.34 -13.60
N ALA A 90 15.26 -13.63 -12.32
CA ALA A 90 16.17 -14.70 -11.93
C ALA A 90 15.62 -16.07 -12.37
N PRO A 91 16.42 -16.96 -12.97
CA PRO A 91 15.94 -18.19 -13.62
C PRO A 91 15.29 -19.19 -12.65
N LYS A 92 14.23 -19.90 -13.12
CA LYS A 92 13.43 -20.87 -12.34
C LYS A 92 14.16 -22.20 -12.12
N ASP A 93 15.02 -22.58 -13.04
CA ASP A 93 15.77 -23.85 -13.05
C ASP A 93 17.02 -23.83 -12.17
N GLY A 94 17.29 -22.70 -11.49
CA GLY A 94 18.34 -22.63 -10.49
C GLY A 94 18.08 -23.62 -9.34
N ARG A 95 19.13 -24.34 -8.90
CA ARG A 95 19.08 -25.35 -7.81
C ARG A 95 18.50 -24.85 -6.48
N ARG A 96 18.25 -23.56 -6.35
CA ARG A 96 17.76 -22.91 -5.12
C ARG A 96 16.42 -22.19 -5.29
N TYR A 97 15.78 -22.16 -6.47
CA TYR A 97 14.53 -21.40 -6.65
C TYR A 97 13.45 -21.79 -5.63
N ALA A 98 13.15 -23.10 -5.54
CA ALA A 98 12.13 -23.64 -4.64
C ALA A 98 12.44 -23.45 -3.15
N ASN A 99 13.72 -23.36 -2.79
CA ASN A 99 14.19 -23.26 -1.41
C ASN A 99 14.88 -21.92 -1.13
N ALA A 100 14.67 -20.92 -1.98
CA ALA A 100 15.25 -19.60 -1.78
C ALA A 100 14.63 -19.00 -0.51
N PRO A 101 15.37 -18.14 0.21
CA PRO A 101 14.77 -17.35 1.28
C PRO A 101 13.65 -16.47 0.71
N MET A 102 12.60 -16.22 1.49
CA MET A 102 11.50 -15.34 1.08
C MET A 102 11.99 -13.88 1.01
N GLY A 103 11.44 -13.13 0.06
CA GLY A 103 11.54 -11.66 0.09
C GLY A 103 10.51 -11.05 1.04
N ARG A 104 10.61 -9.74 1.31
CA ARG A 104 9.66 -9.04 2.19
C ARG A 104 8.21 -9.16 1.70
N GLU A 105 7.98 -8.91 0.40
CA GLU A 105 6.62 -8.97 -0.17
C GLU A 105 6.04 -10.38 -0.10
N GLU A 106 6.83 -11.42 -0.37
CA GLU A 106 6.37 -12.80 -0.24
C GLU A 106 6.00 -13.15 1.21
N MET A 107 6.78 -12.66 2.18
CA MET A 107 6.48 -12.83 3.61
C MET A 107 5.15 -12.15 3.99
N ILE A 108 4.92 -10.93 3.50
CA ILE A 108 3.66 -10.19 3.72
C ILE A 108 2.48 -10.97 3.13
N VAL A 109 2.58 -11.37 1.86
CA VAL A 109 1.54 -12.16 1.17
C VAL A 109 1.29 -13.49 1.88
N TYR A 110 2.32 -14.13 2.42
CA TYR A 110 2.17 -15.36 3.21
C TYR A 110 1.37 -15.13 4.49
N PHE A 111 1.62 -14.03 5.21
CA PHE A 111 0.85 -13.66 6.39
C PHE A 111 -0.63 -13.43 6.03
N ASP A 112 -0.88 -12.68 4.96
CA ASP A 112 -2.24 -12.39 4.49
C ASP A 112 -3.00 -13.67 4.12
N LEU A 113 -2.32 -14.61 3.46
CA LEU A 113 -2.90 -15.92 3.16
C LEU A 113 -3.30 -16.66 4.44
N CYS A 114 -2.46 -16.67 5.47
CA CYS A 114 -2.82 -17.32 6.74
C CYS A 114 -4.06 -16.68 7.38
N ARG A 115 -4.16 -15.35 7.36
CA ARG A 115 -5.32 -14.61 7.89
C ARG A 115 -6.59 -14.92 7.11
N GLU A 116 -6.52 -14.87 5.79
CA GLU A 116 -7.61 -15.23 4.89
C GLU A 116 -8.11 -16.66 5.16
N LEU A 117 -7.20 -17.63 5.29
CA LEU A 117 -7.59 -19.03 5.53
C LEU A 117 -8.20 -19.25 6.92
N LEU A 118 -7.71 -18.53 7.94
CA LEU A 118 -8.30 -18.59 9.28
C LEU A 118 -9.71 -18.01 9.29
N ASP A 119 -9.89 -16.84 8.70
CA ASP A 119 -11.20 -16.16 8.64
C ASP A 119 -12.21 -16.98 7.83
N ALA A 120 -11.84 -17.46 6.64
CA ALA A 120 -12.67 -18.36 5.84
C ALA A 120 -12.98 -19.68 6.59
N GLY A 121 -12.02 -20.22 7.34
CA GLY A 121 -12.21 -21.42 8.14
C GLY A 121 -13.20 -21.23 9.29
N TRP A 122 -13.20 -20.06 9.93
CA TRP A 122 -14.20 -19.71 10.93
C TRP A 122 -15.59 -19.54 10.33
N GLU A 123 -15.71 -18.80 9.22
CA GLU A 123 -16.97 -18.61 8.51
C GLU A 123 -17.57 -19.95 8.07
N TRP A 124 -16.74 -20.83 7.50
CA TRP A 124 -17.14 -22.18 7.12
C TRP A 124 -17.67 -22.96 8.33
N SER A 125 -16.94 -22.94 9.45
CA SER A 125 -17.30 -23.69 10.66
C SER A 125 -18.63 -23.20 11.26
N LEU A 126 -18.88 -21.89 11.22
CA LEU A 126 -20.14 -21.29 11.64
C LEU A 126 -21.28 -21.64 10.68
N SER A 127 -21.03 -21.62 9.37
CA SER A 127 -22.03 -21.93 8.34
C SER A 127 -22.47 -23.40 8.33
N GLU A 128 -21.56 -24.30 8.69
CA GLU A 128 -21.82 -25.74 8.80
C GLU A 128 -22.31 -26.15 10.19
N GLU A 129 -22.53 -25.17 11.07
CA GLU A 129 -23.00 -25.35 12.46
C GLU A 129 -22.19 -26.40 13.23
N ILE A 130 -20.86 -26.39 13.07
CA ILE A 130 -19.99 -27.39 13.69
C ILE A 130 -20.04 -27.25 15.21
N THR A 131 -20.42 -28.34 15.88
CA THR A 131 -20.57 -28.42 17.34
C THR A 131 -19.42 -29.17 18.02
N GLU A 132 -19.21 -28.90 19.30
CA GLU A 132 -18.26 -29.64 20.16
C GLU A 132 -18.53 -31.16 20.15
N ALA A 133 -19.80 -31.56 20.14
CA ALA A 133 -20.21 -32.97 20.13
C ALA A 133 -19.74 -33.70 18.86
N GLN A 134 -19.84 -33.05 17.70
CA GLN A 134 -19.38 -33.62 16.43
C GLN A 134 -17.86 -33.76 16.39
N ILE A 135 -17.13 -32.82 17.00
CA ILE A 135 -15.66 -32.88 17.04
C ILE A 135 -15.16 -33.94 18.04
N ALA A 136 -15.93 -34.23 19.09
CA ALA A 136 -15.60 -35.28 20.05
C ALA A 136 -15.71 -36.70 19.46
N ALA A 137 -16.48 -36.90 18.38
CA ALA A 137 -16.66 -38.19 17.73
C ALA A 137 -15.52 -38.48 16.72
N PRO A 138 -14.67 -39.52 16.92
CA PRO A 138 -13.46 -39.74 16.11
C PRO A 138 -13.69 -39.91 14.60
N GLN A 139 -14.82 -40.49 14.20
CA GLN A 139 -15.14 -40.67 12.78
C GLN A 139 -15.65 -39.36 12.15
N GLU A 140 -16.40 -38.57 12.91
CA GLU A 140 -16.95 -37.30 12.45
C GLU A 140 -15.87 -36.23 12.34
N ILE A 141 -14.97 -36.09 13.33
CA ILE A 141 -13.85 -35.14 13.26
C ILE A 141 -12.95 -35.42 12.05
N ALA A 142 -12.69 -36.69 11.71
CA ALA A 142 -11.87 -37.03 10.55
C ALA A 142 -12.55 -36.59 9.23
N ALA A 143 -13.86 -36.80 9.12
CA ALA A 143 -14.65 -36.38 7.96
C ALA A 143 -14.75 -34.85 7.86
N ILE A 144 -15.03 -34.17 8.97
CA ILE A 144 -15.12 -32.70 9.07
C ILE A 144 -13.77 -32.08 8.69
N ARG A 145 -12.67 -32.55 9.28
CA ARG A 145 -11.31 -32.09 8.95
C ARG A 145 -10.99 -32.28 7.47
N SER A 146 -11.37 -33.41 6.88
CA SER A 146 -11.16 -33.66 5.45
C SER A 146 -11.94 -32.68 4.56
N ARG A 147 -13.18 -32.33 4.94
CA ARG A 147 -13.99 -31.32 4.24
C ARG A 147 -13.40 -29.92 4.38
N LEU A 148 -13.04 -29.52 5.60
CA LEU A 148 -12.42 -28.22 5.88
C LEU A 148 -11.09 -28.07 5.14
N ASN A 149 -10.24 -29.11 5.12
CA ASN A 149 -8.99 -29.08 4.34
C ASN A 149 -9.24 -28.83 2.85
N ARG A 150 -10.23 -29.49 2.24
CA ARG A 150 -10.58 -29.26 0.83
C ARG A 150 -11.10 -27.85 0.59
N PHE A 151 -11.95 -27.35 1.50
CA PHE A 151 -12.48 -25.99 1.44
C PHE A 151 -11.35 -24.95 1.50
N LEU A 152 -10.45 -25.05 2.49
CA LEU A 152 -9.32 -24.14 2.65
C LEU A 152 -8.32 -24.24 1.49
N ALA A 153 -8.11 -25.42 0.92
CA ALA A 153 -7.28 -25.58 -0.27
C ALA A 153 -7.88 -24.85 -1.49
N ALA A 154 -9.18 -25.00 -1.73
CA ALA A 154 -9.86 -24.26 -2.78
C ALA A 154 -9.80 -22.74 -2.51
N ARG A 155 -10.04 -22.30 -1.27
CA ARG A 155 -9.96 -20.89 -0.90
C ARG A 155 -8.56 -20.30 -1.12
N ARG A 156 -7.50 -21.02 -0.77
CA ARG A 156 -6.11 -20.64 -1.07
C ARG A 156 -5.92 -20.45 -2.57
N ASP A 157 -6.33 -21.44 -3.35
CA ASP A 157 -6.09 -21.43 -4.80
C ASP A 157 -6.85 -20.28 -5.47
N ASP A 158 -8.11 -20.04 -5.07
CA ASP A 158 -8.92 -18.92 -5.54
C ASP A 158 -8.29 -17.57 -5.12
N TRP A 159 -7.84 -17.45 -3.87
CA TRP A 159 -7.21 -16.23 -3.37
C TRP A 159 -5.90 -15.91 -4.10
N LEU A 160 -5.06 -16.93 -4.35
CA LEU A 160 -3.79 -16.76 -5.07
C LEU A 160 -3.98 -16.25 -6.50
N GLU A 161 -5.11 -16.56 -7.12
CA GLU A 161 -5.48 -16.13 -8.48
C GLU A 161 -6.27 -14.82 -8.53
N SER A 162 -6.84 -14.41 -7.39
CA SER A 162 -7.69 -13.22 -7.34
C SER A 162 -6.84 -11.97 -7.21
N PRO A 163 -6.96 -11.00 -8.14
CA PRO A 163 -6.32 -9.69 -8.00
C PRO A 163 -6.70 -9.03 -6.66
N PHE A 164 -5.73 -8.38 -6.00
CA PHE A 164 -6.08 -7.38 -4.97
C PHE A 164 -6.81 -6.20 -5.62
N GLU A 165 -7.46 -5.33 -4.84
CA GLU A 165 -8.32 -4.21 -5.30
C GLU A 165 -7.69 -3.37 -6.44
N GLY A 166 -7.85 -3.82 -7.69
CA GLY A 166 -7.21 -3.25 -8.87
C GLY A 166 -5.74 -3.62 -9.10
N GLY A 167 -5.07 -4.33 -8.18
CA GLY A 167 -3.66 -4.71 -8.26
C GLY A 167 -3.39 -6.08 -8.91
N SER A 168 -2.17 -6.57 -8.79
CA SER A 168 -1.81 -7.94 -9.21
C SER A 168 -2.32 -9.02 -8.26
N ALA A 169 -2.51 -10.24 -8.78
CA ALA A 169 -2.84 -11.39 -7.96
C ALA A 169 -1.66 -11.81 -7.05
N PRO A 170 -1.92 -12.36 -5.85
CA PRO A 170 -0.86 -12.78 -4.92
C PRO A 170 0.16 -13.74 -5.53
N ARG A 171 -0.27 -14.63 -6.44
CA ARG A 171 0.65 -15.52 -7.17
C ARG A 171 1.71 -14.75 -7.96
N PHE A 172 1.31 -13.68 -8.65
CA PHE A 172 2.24 -12.83 -9.40
C PHE A 172 3.21 -12.10 -8.46
N ILE A 173 2.72 -11.60 -7.32
CA ILE A 173 3.55 -10.92 -6.32
C ILE A 173 4.62 -11.86 -5.76
N ILE A 174 4.23 -13.08 -5.39
CA ILE A 174 5.15 -14.13 -4.93
C ILE A 174 6.18 -14.44 -6.01
N GLU A 175 5.75 -14.61 -7.26
CA GLU A 175 6.64 -14.89 -8.38
C GLU A 175 7.65 -13.75 -8.58
N CYS A 176 7.23 -12.48 -8.60
CA CYS A 176 8.13 -11.33 -8.68
C CYS A 176 9.15 -11.32 -7.54
N SER A 177 8.69 -11.54 -6.30
CA SER A 177 9.55 -11.61 -5.12
C SER A 177 10.59 -12.74 -5.23
N ARG A 178 10.18 -13.93 -5.67
CA ARG A 178 11.04 -15.10 -5.88
C ARG A 178 12.04 -14.92 -7.02
N ARG A 179 11.62 -14.22 -8.08
CA ARG A 179 12.42 -13.92 -9.27
C ARG A 179 13.29 -12.66 -9.09
N ARG A 180 13.21 -12.01 -7.92
CA ARG A 180 14.00 -10.83 -7.51
C ARG A 180 13.86 -9.67 -8.48
N VAL A 181 12.62 -9.42 -8.91
CA VAL A 181 12.27 -8.33 -9.80
C VAL A 181 11.26 -7.43 -9.13
N PRO A 182 11.34 -6.11 -9.36
CA PRO A 182 10.35 -5.19 -8.86
C PRO A 182 9.05 -5.32 -9.68
N ARG A 183 7.94 -5.03 -9.04
CA ARG A 183 6.65 -4.86 -9.70
C ARG A 183 6.53 -3.42 -10.16
N ALA A 184 6.40 -3.21 -11.46
CA ALA A 184 6.33 -1.86 -12.03
C ALA A 184 5.27 -1.80 -13.13
N MET A 185 4.51 -0.72 -13.11
CA MET A 185 3.45 -0.47 -14.08
C MET A 185 4.03 -0.30 -15.48
N GLY A 186 3.54 -1.10 -16.43
CA GLY A 186 3.94 -1.02 -17.83
C GLY A 186 5.38 -1.46 -18.14
N VAL A 187 6.09 -2.06 -17.18
CA VAL A 187 7.46 -2.55 -17.38
C VAL A 187 7.46 -4.01 -17.80
N ASP A 188 8.12 -4.29 -18.92
CA ASP A 188 8.35 -5.66 -19.39
C ASP A 188 9.44 -6.33 -18.56
N ILE A 189 9.12 -7.50 -17.99
CA ILE A 189 10.07 -8.30 -17.22
C ILE A 189 10.58 -9.44 -18.10
N VAL A 190 11.86 -9.40 -18.47
CA VAL A 190 12.46 -10.45 -19.28
C VAL A 190 12.45 -11.78 -18.52
N GLY A 191 11.78 -12.77 -19.11
CA GLY A 191 11.60 -14.10 -18.55
C GLY A 191 10.29 -14.29 -17.77
N MET A 192 9.40 -13.32 -17.76
CA MET A 192 8.04 -13.46 -17.21
C MET A 192 7.01 -13.03 -18.26
N ASP A 193 5.92 -13.76 -18.37
CA ASP A 193 4.85 -13.48 -19.34
C ASP A 193 3.81 -12.50 -18.79
N GLU A 194 3.63 -12.53 -17.46
CA GLU A 194 2.72 -11.65 -16.71
C GLU A 194 3.41 -10.30 -16.38
N ARG A 195 2.59 -9.27 -16.15
CA ARG A 195 3.03 -7.90 -15.85
C ARG A 195 2.21 -7.33 -14.70
N GLU A 196 2.76 -6.34 -14.00
CA GLU A 196 2.00 -5.62 -12.97
C GLU A 196 0.80 -4.91 -13.61
N THR A 197 -0.36 -5.09 -13.00
CA THR A 197 -1.59 -4.39 -13.34
C THR A 197 -2.03 -3.57 -12.15
N ASP A 198 -2.26 -2.28 -12.37
CA ASP A 198 -2.92 -1.37 -11.43
C ASP A 198 -4.06 -0.68 -12.19
N ASP A 199 -5.27 -1.17 -11.93
CA ASP A 199 -6.52 -0.66 -12.48
C ASP A 199 -6.93 0.65 -11.81
N HIS A 200 -6.47 0.93 -10.58
CA HIS A 200 -6.80 2.16 -9.86
C HIS A 200 -6.17 3.37 -10.54
N LEU A 201 -4.87 3.33 -10.85
CA LEU A 201 -4.20 4.44 -11.53
C LEU A 201 -4.82 4.75 -12.90
N ALA A 202 -5.26 3.73 -13.64
CA ALA A 202 -5.85 3.89 -14.96
C ALA A 202 -7.32 4.38 -14.93
N ASN A 203 -8.08 4.04 -13.88
CA ASN A 203 -9.52 4.31 -13.81
C ASN A 203 -9.92 5.38 -12.79
N CYS A 204 -8.98 5.91 -12.01
CA CYS A 204 -9.22 7.00 -11.08
C CYS A 204 -9.37 8.33 -11.84
N ASP A 205 -10.45 9.08 -11.57
CA ASP A 205 -10.66 10.39 -12.18
C ASP A 205 -9.81 11.50 -11.49
N CYS A 206 -8.82 11.13 -10.68
CA CYS A 206 -7.90 12.04 -9.99
C CYS A 206 -6.80 12.55 -10.94
N PRO A 207 -6.58 13.88 -11.05
CA PRO A 207 -5.50 14.44 -11.87
C PRO A 207 -4.10 13.93 -11.51
N ILE A 208 -3.86 13.62 -10.23
CA ILE A 208 -2.58 13.11 -9.75
C ILE A 208 -2.38 11.68 -10.23
N CYS A 209 -3.42 10.83 -10.15
CA CYS A 209 -3.39 9.47 -10.68
C CYS A 209 -3.20 9.48 -12.21
N ASP A 210 -3.89 10.36 -12.93
CA ASP A 210 -3.74 10.53 -14.38
C ASP A 210 -2.30 10.91 -14.76
N MET A 211 -1.72 11.85 -14.01
CA MET A 211 -0.34 12.30 -14.18
C MET A 211 0.66 11.17 -13.89
N MET A 212 0.50 10.42 -12.80
CA MET A 212 1.35 9.26 -12.51
C MET A 212 1.21 8.16 -13.58
N ALA A 213 -0.02 7.86 -14.01
CA ALA A 213 -0.30 6.88 -15.06
C ALA A 213 0.28 7.28 -16.42
N SER A 214 0.46 8.58 -16.67
CA SER A 214 1.13 9.10 -17.88
C SER A 214 2.67 9.00 -17.84
N GLY A 215 3.24 8.50 -16.73
CA GLY A 215 4.68 8.34 -16.55
C GLY A 215 5.37 9.58 -15.96
N PHE A 216 4.62 10.54 -15.41
CA PHE A 216 5.21 11.66 -14.68
C PHE A 216 5.90 11.13 -13.42
N GLY A 217 7.18 11.50 -13.24
CA GLY A 217 8.01 10.99 -12.14
C GLY A 217 8.80 9.72 -12.46
N GLY A 218 8.69 9.20 -13.69
CA GLY A 218 9.41 7.99 -14.11
C GLY A 218 8.65 6.70 -13.87
N LEU A 219 9.37 5.59 -13.71
CA LEU A 219 8.75 4.30 -13.45
C LEU A 219 8.16 4.27 -12.04
N THR A 220 6.90 3.87 -11.93
CA THR A 220 6.26 3.65 -10.64
C THR A 220 6.38 2.18 -10.26
N PHE A 221 6.99 1.94 -9.10
CA PHE A 221 7.13 0.62 -8.52
C PHE A 221 6.08 0.41 -7.42
N VAL A 222 5.43 -0.74 -7.45
CA VAL A 222 4.45 -1.16 -6.43
C VAL A 222 5.18 -1.98 -5.38
N GLN A 223 5.00 -1.64 -4.11
CA GLN A 223 5.60 -2.34 -2.97
C GLN A 223 4.57 -2.53 -1.86
N LEU A 224 4.61 -3.69 -1.21
CA LEU A 224 3.88 -3.92 0.04
C LEU A 224 4.73 -3.45 1.22
N ASP A 225 4.20 -2.54 2.04
CA ASP A 225 4.89 -2.06 3.24
C ASP A 225 4.79 -3.05 4.41
N GLY A 226 3.70 -3.82 4.50
CA GLY A 226 3.45 -4.74 5.61
C GLY A 226 3.14 -4.04 6.93
N HIS A 227 2.70 -2.77 6.91
CA HIS A 227 2.37 -2.05 8.14
C HIS A 227 1.30 -2.76 8.99
N HIS A 228 0.35 -3.42 8.32
CA HIS A 228 -0.72 -4.16 8.99
C HIS A 228 -0.23 -5.36 9.82
N LEU A 229 0.99 -5.84 9.58
CA LEU A 229 1.61 -6.92 10.36
C LEU A 229 1.93 -6.48 11.79
N ASP A 230 2.18 -5.19 12.00
CA ASP A 230 2.57 -4.63 13.29
C ASP A 230 1.35 -4.24 14.14
N LEU A 231 0.14 -4.24 13.57
CA LEU A 231 -1.11 -3.88 14.28
C LEU A 231 -1.48 -4.85 15.41
N ASP A 232 -0.99 -6.10 15.33
CA ASP A 232 -1.22 -7.12 16.34
C ASP A 232 -0.27 -6.99 17.55
N GLU A 233 0.72 -6.09 17.51
CA GLU A 233 1.74 -5.85 18.55
C GLU A 233 2.49 -7.13 19.01
N GLU A 234 2.67 -8.08 18.11
CA GLU A 234 3.23 -9.41 18.40
C GLU A 234 4.49 -9.66 17.56
N PHE A 235 5.61 -9.97 18.22
CA PHE A 235 6.89 -10.28 17.55
C PHE A 235 6.77 -11.36 16.46
N ALA A 236 5.84 -12.31 16.64
CA ALA A 236 5.63 -13.38 15.67
C ALA A 236 5.32 -12.86 14.26
N PHE A 237 4.72 -11.68 14.14
CA PHE A 237 4.28 -11.09 12.87
C PHE A 237 5.17 -9.95 12.40
N SER A 238 6.00 -9.41 13.29
CA SER A 238 6.97 -8.36 12.95
C SER A 238 7.89 -8.77 11.81
N VAL A 239 8.23 -7.79 10.96
CA VAL A 239 9.23 -7.92 9.90
C VAL A 239 10.66 -8.14 10.41
N HIS A 240 10.94 -7.85 11.68
CA HIS A 240 12.26 -7.98 12.28
C HIS A 240 12.69 -9.43 12.43
N GLN A 241 13.94 -9.76 12.12
CA GLN A 241 14.44 -11.12 12.29
C GLN A 241 14.58 -11.49 13.78
N HIS A 242 15.06 -10.55 14.60
CA HIS A 242 15.40 -10.77 15.99
C HIS A 242 14.45 -10.05 16.93
N PHE A 243 14.18 -10.68 18.08
CA PHE A 243 13.30 -10.12 19.10
C PHE A 243 13.83 -8.81 19.68
N ASP A 244 15.14 -8.70 19.85
CA ASP A 244 15.78 -7.52 20.43
C ASP A 244 15.57 -6.28 19.53
N ASP A 245 15.72 -6.45 18.21
CA ASP A 245 15.49 -5.38 17.22
C ASP A 245 14.03 -4.88 17.28
N TRP A 246 13.07 -5.82 17.31
CA TRP A 246 11.65 -5.49 17.44
C TRP A 246 11.34 -4.79 18.77
N GLN A 247 11.90 -5.28 19.88
CA GLN A 247 11.65 -4.69 21.20
C GLN A 247 12.28 -3.29 21.33
N GLU A 248 13.39 -3.01 20.65
CA GLU A 248 13.95 -1.67 20.56
C GLU A 248 13.02 -0.72 19.81
N GLU A 249 12.55 -1.11 18.63
CA GLU A 249 11.60 -0.30 17.85
C GLU A 249 10.30 -0.04 18.61
N MET A 250 9.74 -1.04 19.28
CA MET A 250 8.53 -0.85 20.10
C MET A 250 8.75 0.15 21.25
N ARG A 251 9.95 0.17 21.85
CA ARG A 251 10.31 1.17 22.89
C ARG A 251 10.44 2.57 22.31
N GLU A 252 11.05 2.69 21.13
CA GLU A 252 11.18 3.97 20.43
C GLU A 252 9.81 4.53 20.04
N PHE A 253 8.93 3.67 19.52
CA PHE A 253 7.57 4.05 19.14
C PHE A 253 6.74 4.47 20.36
N ALA A 254 6.83 3.74 21.48
CA ALA A 254 6.17 4.13 22.73
C ALA A 254 6.67 5.49 23.24
N CYS A 255 7.98 5.73 23.24
CA CYS A 255 8.57 7.02 23.62
C CYS A 255 8.12 8.15 22.69
N PHE A 256 8.06 7.89 21.37
CA PHE A 256 7.57 8.85 20.39
C PHE A 256 6.09 9.19 20.63
N ASN A 257 5.23 8.20 20.86
CA ASN A 257 3.82 8.40 21.15
C ASN A 257 3.61 9.19 22.45
N GLU A 258 4.33 8.86 23.51
CA GLU A 258 4.30 9.63 24.77
C GLU A 258 4.68 11.11 24.53
N ARG A 259 5.68 11.38 23.70
CA ARG A 259 6.07 12.74 23.34
C ARG A 259 4.99 13.46 22.51
N MET A 260 4.36 12.76 21.57
CA MET A 260 3.29 13.32 20.74
C MET A 260 2.02 13.60 21.55
N ASP A 261 1.67 12.73 22.49
CA ASP A 261 0.52 12.93 23.38
C ASP A 261 0.77 14.10 24.34
N GLN A 262 1.98 14.22 24.91
CA GLN A 262 2.37 15.41 25.67
C GLN A 262 2.27 16.69 24.83
N GLN A 263 2.63 16.65 23.55
CA GLN A 263 2.48 17.79 22.64
C GLN A 263 1.03 18.13 22.29
N ARG A 264 0.13 17.13 22.27
CA ARG A 264 -1.31 17.33 22.07
C ARG A 264 -2.03 17.82 23.31
N GLU A 265 -1.57 17.42 24.50
CA GLU A 265 -2.09 17.87 25.79
C GLU A 265 -1.57 19.25 26.19
N LEU A 266 -0.45 19.69 25.61
CA LEU A 266 -0.07 21.09 25.64
C LEU A 266 -1.19 21.90 24.96
N PRO A 267 -1.70 22.97 25.59
CA PRO A 267 -2.69 23.84 24.96
C PRO A 267 -2.16 24.25 23.59
N SER A 268 -3.02 24.21 22.56
CA SER A 268 -2.61 24.63 21.23
C SER A 268 -1.97 26.01 21.35
N ALA A 269 -0.91 26.26 20.58
CA ALA A 269 -0.31 27.57 20.55
C ALA A 269 -1.37 28.64 20.21
N ASP A 270 -2.48 28.29 19.53
CA ASP A 270 -3.63 29.18 19.32
C ASP A 270 -4.45 29.48 20.60
N ASP A 271 -4.55 28.57 21.57
CA ASP A 271 -5.20 28.81 22.87
C ASP A 271 -4.35 29.69 23.81
N LEU A 272 -3.04 29.77 23.58
CA LEU A 272 -2.09 30.59 24.34
C LEU A 272 -1.62 31.86 23.59
N LEU A 273 -1.78 31.94 22.27
CA LEU A 273 -1.27 33.02 21.41
C LEU A 273 -2.39 33.86 20.76
N GLY A 274 -3.49 34.07 21.48
CA GLY A 274 -4.34 35.24 21.24
C GLY A 274 -3.59 36.59 21.35
N GLU A 275 -2.34 36.61 21.84
CA GLU A 275 -1.56 37.85 22.02
C GLU A 275 -0.15 37.88 21.40
N LEU A 276 0.35 36.83 20.75
CA LEU A 276 1.72 36.85 20.21
C LEU A 276 1.82 36.17 18.83
N ARG A 277 1.32 36.85 17.80
CA ARG A 277 1.77 36.62 16.42
C ARG A 277 3.27 36.96 16.28
N LYS A 278 3.98 36.14 15.50
CA LYS A 278 5.36 36.30 14.98
C LYS A 278 6.49 35.76 15.86
N VAL A 279 6.71 34.46 15.82
CA VAL A 279 8.07 33.90 15.82
C VAL A 279 8.10 32.79 14.78
N GLU A 280 9.01 32.93 13.82
CA GLU A 280 9.32 31.98 12.77
C GLU A 280 9.62 30.61 13.38
N PHE A 281 8.82 29.60 13.03
CA PHE A 281 9.13 28.21 13.35
C PHE A 281 10.08 27.69 12.26
N THR A 282 11.37 27.96 12.42
CA THR A 282 12.41 27.27 11.65
C THR A 282 12.52 25.85 12.20
N SER A 283 11.79 24.92 11.59
CA SER A 283 12.03 23.49 11.79
C SER A 283 13.41 23.14 11.24
N SER A 284 14.33 22.90 12.18
CA SER A 284 15.48 21.99 12.12
C SER A 284 15.76 21.32 10.77
N ASP A 285 16.95 21.61 10.24
CA ASP A 285 17.70 20.93 9.17
C ASP A 285 17.43 19.41 9.05
N SER A 286 16.44 19.06 8.22
CA SER A 286 16.48 17.83 7.42
C SER A 286 16.22 18.24 5.98
N ASP A 287 17.23 18.09 5.12
CA ASP A 287 17.18 18.33 3.66
C ASP A 287 16.15 17.43 2.92
N ASP A 288 15.37 16.63 3.64
CA ASP A 288 14.28 15.79 3.14
C ASP A 288 12.91 16.47 3.34
N ALA A 289 12.78 17.72 2.91
CA ALA A 289 11.46 18.39 2.84
C ALA A 289 10.52 17.51 2.01
N ARG A 290 9.54 16.89 2.69
CA ARG A 290 8.68 15.90 2.05
C ARG A 290 7.83 16.64 1.03
N ILE A 291 7.68 16.05 -0.16
CA ILE A 291 6.76 16.51 -1.22
C ILE A 291 5.34 16.77 -0.68
N TRP A 292 5.02 16.21 0.49
CA TRP A 292 3.74 16.26 1.19
C TRP A 292 3.66 17.29 2.32
N ASP A 293 4.75 17.96 2.71
CA ASP A 293 4.75 18.84 3.89
C ASP A 293 3.97 20.15 3.67
N SER A 294 3.78 20.59 2.42
CA SER A 294 2.69 21.48 2.03
C SER A 294 2.69 21.70 0.51
N PRO A 295 1.83 21.04 -0.28
CA PRO A 295 1.57 21.46 -1.67
C PRO A 295 0.99 22.89 -1.76
N MET A 296 0.67 23.50 -0.61
CA MET A 296 0.18 24.87 -0.45
C MET A 296 1.27 25.87 -0.09
N SER A 297 2.52 25.46 0.09
CA SER A 297 3.62 26.40 0.29
C SER A 297 4.00 27.07 -1.03
N ASP A 298 4.45 28.32 -0.97
CA ASP A 298 4.97 29.06 -2.13
C ASP A 298 6.35 28.52 -2.57
N SER A 299 6.96 27.65 -1.78
CA SER A 299 8.25 27.03 -2.10
C SER A 299 8.10 25.97 -3.20
N PRO A 300 9.11 25.83 -4.10
CA PRO A 300 9.16 24.74 -5.06
C PRO A 300 9.15 23.38 -4.37
N LEU A 301 8.36 22.44 -4.87
CA LEU A 301 8.42 21.05 -4.40
C LEU A 301 9.70 20.39 -4.95
N SER A 302 10.42 19.69 -4.08
CA SER A 302 11.61 18.93 -4.49
C SER A 302 11.24 17.90 -5.55
N GLY A 303 11.92 17.94 -6.71
CA GLY A 303 11.64 17.07 -7.86
C GLY A 303 10.52 17.54 -8.81
N ASP A 304 9.79 18.61 -8.49
CA ASP A 304 8.76 19.21 -9.36
C ASP A 304 9.30 20.46 -10.07
N PHE A 305 10.36 20.30 -10.87
CA PHE A 305 11.06 21.42 -11.51
C PHE A 305 10.17 22.27 -12.43
N GLN A 306 9.00 21.76 -12.84
CA GLN A 306 8.06 22.44 -13.71
C GLN A 306 6.76 22.87 -12.98
N GLY A 307 6.65 22.68 -11.66
CA GLY A 307 5.46 23.04 -10.88
C GLY A 307 4.19 22.24 -11.22
N HIS A 308 4.32 21.19 -12.04
CA HIS A 308 3.21 20.41 -12.56
C HIS A 308 2.54 19.57 -11.46
N PHE A 309 3.31 19.11 -10.47
CA PHE A 309 2.79 18.37 -9.33
C PHE A 309 1.94 19.27 -8.43
N LYS A 310 2.41 20.50 -8.16
CA LYS A 310 1.64 21.51 -7.42
C LYS A 310 0.32 21.86 -8.13
N LEU A 311 0.36 22.02 -9.45
CA LEU A 311 -0.83 22.23 -10.26
C LEU A 311 -1.80 21.04 -10.21
N ALA A 312 -1.31 19.80 -10.23
CA ALA A 312 -2.16 18.61 -10.14
C ALA A 312 -2.94 18.54 -8.82
N PHE A 313 -2.35 18.94 -7.69
CA PHE A 313 -3.08 19.07 -6.42
C PHE A 313 -4.20 20.10 -6.49
N ARG A 314 -3.91 21.30 -7.03
CA ARG A 314 -4.92 22.35 -7.20
C ARG A 314 -6.07 21.89 -8.09
N LEU A 315 -5.76 21.15 -9.15
CA LEU A 315 -6.78 20.55 -9.99
C LEU A 315 -7.58 19.48 -9.25
N ALA A 316 -6.94 18.67 -8.40
CA ALA A 316 -7.62 17.64 -7.61
C ALA A 316 -8.62 18.24 -6.61
N GLU A 317 -8.35 19.44 -6.06
CA GLU A 317 -9.32 20.16 -5.23
C GLU A 317 -10.56 20.56 -6.03
N ILE A 318 -10.39 21.03 -7.26
CA ILE A 318 -11.50 21.38 -8.17
C ILE A 318 -12.30 20.12 -8.49
N VAL A 319 -11.62 19.03 -8.88
CA VAL A 319 -12.25 17.74 -9.21
C VAL A 319 -13.01 17.16 -8.02
N SER A 320 -12.48 17.27 -6.80
CA SER A 320 -13.17 16.81 -5.58
C SER A 320 -14.51 17.53 -5.39
N VAL A 321 -14.53 18.86 -5.53
CA VAL A 321 -15.78 19.65 -5.46
C VAL A 321 -16.75 19.24 -6.56
N LEU A 322 -16.27 18.99 -7.78
CA LEU A 322 -17.12 18.52 -8.88
C LEU A 322 -17.74 17.15 -8.58
N ALA A 323 -16.95 16.21 -8.05
CA ALA A 323 -17.43 14.88 -7.69
C ALA A 323 -18.49 14.93 -6.57
N GLU A 324 -18.26 15.72 -5.52
CA GLU A 324 -19.21 15.93 -4.42
C GLU A 324 -20.55 16.52 -4.90
N ARG A 325 -20.50 17.38 -5.93
CA ARG A 325 -21.69 17.98 -6.56
C ARG A 325 -22.34 17.09 -7.62
N GLY A 326 -21.85 15.86 -7.82
CA GLY A 326 -22.38 14.93 -8.79
C GLY A 326 -22.18 15.39 -10.24
N ALA A 327 -21.09 16.11 -10.51
CA ALA A 327 -20.76 16.52 -11.87
C ALA A 327 -20.57 15.29 -12.79
N PRO A 328 -20.93 15.39 -14.09
CA PRO A 328 -20.73 14.30 -15.03
C PRO A 328 -19.26 13.86 -15.11
N ARG A 329 -18.97 12.55 -15.02
CA ARG A 329 -17.58 12.02 -15.08
C ARG A 329 -16.82 12.43 -16.34
N ASN A 330 -17.51 12.60 -17.47
CA ASN A 330 -16.88 13.08 -18.71
C ASN A 330 -16.35 14.52 -18.59
N LEU A 331 -16.96 15.36 -17.75
CA LEU A 331 -16.44 16.71 -17.49
C LEU A 331 -15.08 16.63 -16.78
N ILE A 332 -14.98 15.80 -15.74
CA ILE A 332 -13.75 15.59 -14.98
C ILE A 332 -12.66 15.00 -15.88
N ARG A 333 -13.00 13.97 -16.68
CA ARG A 333 -12.05 13.36 -17.63
C ARG A 333 -11.55 14.34 -18.69
N ASN A 334 -12.43 15.18 -19.22
CA ASN A 334 -12.04 16.23 -20.16
C ASN A 334 -11.07 17.23 -19.52
N LEU A 335 -11.31 17.60 -18.26
CA LEU A 335 -10.44 18.50 -17.53
C LEU A 335 -9.04 17.90 -17.31
N ASN A 336 -8.97 16.63 -16.91
CA ASN A 336 -7.70 15.90 -16.78
C ASN A 336 -6.96 15.80 -18.13
N ALA A 337 -7.69 15.50 -19.22
CA ALA A 337 -7.11 15.46 -20.56
C ALA A 337 -6.53 16.81 -21.00
N MET A 338 -7.24 17.92 -20.77
CA MET A 338 -6.73 19.26 -21.07
C MET A 338 -5.52 19.64 -20.22
N PHE A 339 -5.52 19.25 -18.96
CA PHE A 339 -4.36 19.46 -18.09
C PHE A 339 -3.14 18.65 -18.54
N ARG A 340 -3.35 17.40 -18.95
CA ARG A 340 -2.31 16.57 -19.58
C ARG A 340 -1.76 17.22 -20.85
N GLU A 341 -2.63 17.68 -21.75
CA GLU A 341 -2.20 18.39 -22.97
C GLU A 341 -1.36 19.64 -22.67
N TYR A 342 -1.71 20.39 -21.62
CA TYR A 342 -0.93 21.55 -21.17
C TYR A 342 0.46 21.13 -20.65
N ARG A 343 0.51 20.07 -19.82
CA ARG A 343 1.74 19.56 -19.21
C ARG A 343 2.71 18.93 -20.20
N GLU A 344 2.17 18.16 -21.16
CA GLU A 344 2.96 17.39 -22.13
C GLU A 344 3.21 18.17 -23.44
N GLY A 345 2.55 19.31 -23.63
CA GLY A 345 2.73 20.17 -24.79
C GLY A 345 4.14 20.74 -24.88
N ASP A 346 4.70 20.77 -26.09
CA ASP A 346 5.94 21.51 -26.35
C ASP A 346 5.72 23.03 -26.24
N SER A 347 6.79 23.81 -26.26
CA SER A 347 6.71 25.28 -26.13
C SER A 347 5.87 25.98 -27.22
N VAL A 348 5.60 25.29 -28.34
CA VAL A 348 4.78 25.82 -29.45
C VAL A 348 3.29 25.55 -29.21
N LEU A 349 2.96 24.37 -28.68
CA LEU A 349 1.59 23.92 -28.47
C LEU A 349 1.04 24.28 -27.08
N GLN A 350 1.92 24.42 -26.09
CA GLN A 350 1.56 24.72 -24.71
C GLN A 350 0.69 25.99 -24.55
N PRO A 351 0.94 27.13 -25.24
CA PRO A 351 0.07 28.31 -25.13
C PRO A 351 -1.35 28.08 -25.65
N ALA A 352 -1.52 27.20 -26.63
CA ALA A 352 -2.85 26.83 -27.13
C ALA A 352 -3.56 25.87 -26.16
N ALA A 353 -2.84 24.88 -25.62
CA ALA A 353 -3.37 23.96 -24.62
C ALA A 353 -3.78 24.69 -23.33
N ARG A 354 -2.96 25.64 -22.86
CA ARG A 354 -3.25 26.51 -21.71
C ARG A 354 -4.57 27.27 -21.90
N ARG A 355 -4.75 27.93 -23.07
CA ARG A 355 -6.00 28.66 -23.37
C ARG A 355 -7.23 27.75 -23.32
N ARG A 356 -7.15 26.56 -23.92
CA ARG A 356 -8.25 25.58 -23.87
C ARG A 356 -8.57 25.15 -22.44
N LEU A 357 -7.55 24.88 -21.62
CA LEU A 357 -7.70 24.53 -20.22
C LEU A 357 -8.38 25.67 -19.44
N PHE A 358 -7.95 26.92 -19.65
CA PHE A 358 -8.51 28.09 -18.95
C PHE A 358 -9.98 28.33 -19.34
N GLU A 359 -10.29 28.32 -20.64
CA GLU A 359 -11.67 28.45 -21.14
C GLU A 359 -12.57 27.36 -20.54
N HIS A 360 -12.06 26.14 -20.39
CA HIS A 360 -12.85 25.05 -19.81
C HIS A 360 -13.03 25.20 -18.29
N LEU A 361 -12.01 25.66 -17.58
CA LEU A 361 -12.09 25.97 -16.15
C LEU A 361 -13.09 27.10 -15.88
N GLU A 362 -13.19 28.10 -16.75
CA GLU A 362 -14.20 29.17 -16.67
C GLU A 362 -15.62 28.62 -16.83
N ILE A 363 -15.85 27.75 -17.82
CA ILE A 363 -17.14 27.05 -18.00
C ILE A 363 -17.49 26.22 -16.75
N VAL A 364 -16.50 25.57 -16.15
CA VAL A 364 -16.66 24.83 -14.89
C VAL A 364 -17.05 25.77 -13.75
N ALA A 365 -16.36 26.91 -13.60
CA ALA A 365 -16.65 27.88 -12.55
C ALA A 365 -18.03 28.55 -12.72
N GLU A 366 -18.46 28.83 -13.94
CA GLU A 366 -19.81 29.34 -14.24
C GLU A 366 -20.89 28.35 -13.82
N ARG A 367 -20.67 27.06 -14.08
CA ARG A 367 -21.63 25.99 -13.77
C ARG A 367 -21.59 25.55 -12.30
N TYR A 368 -20.43 25.63 -11.66
CA TYR A 368 -20.20 25.24 -10.27
C TYR A 368 -19.48 26.40 -9.54
N PRO A 369 -20.20 27.44 -9.10
CA PRO A 369 -19.62 28.67 -8.53
C PRO A 369 -18.69 28.45 -7.34
N GLU A 370 -18.85 27.37 -6.59
CA GLU A 370 -17.97 27.01 -5.46
C GLU A 370 -16.53 26.66 -5.88
N THR A 371 -16.32 26.39 -7.18
CA THR A 371 -14.99 26.16 -7.74
C THR A 371 -14.27 27.45 -8.14
N LEU A 372 -14.96 28.60 -8.19
CA LEU A 372 -14.43 29.85 -8.75
C LEU A 372 -13.12 30.30 -8.10
N SER A 373 -13.01 30.28 -6.76
CA SER A 373 -11.78 30.68 -6.08
C SER A 373 -10.62 29.74 -6.43
N ARG A 374 -10.87 28.42 -6.44
CA ARG A 374 -9.86 27.39 -6.76
C ARG A 374 -9.40 27.46 -8.22
N VAL A 375 -10.33 27.77 -9.13
CA VAL A 375 -10.04 28.01 -10.55
C VAL A 375 -9.13 29.23 -10.70
N SER A 376 -9.45 30.34 -10.04
CA SER A 376 -8.63 31.55 -10.05
C SER A 376 -7.23 31.30 -9.50
N ASP A 377 -7.13 30.55 -8.39
CA ASP A 377 -5.84 30.19 -7.78
C ASP A 377 -5.02 29.29 -8.72
N PHE A 378 -5.64 28.28 -9.34
CA PHE A 378 -5.00 27.42 -10.33
C PHE A 378 -4.47 28.20 -11.53
N GLN A 379 -5.29 29.09 -12.11
CA GLN A 379 -4.89 29.91 -13.25
C GLN A 379 -3.74 30.86 -12.90
N SER A 380 -3.79 31.46 -11.70
CA SER A 380 -2.72 32.34 -11.21
C SER A 380 -1.40 31.59 -11.06
N LEU A 381 -1.44 30.35 -10.56
CA LEU A 381 -0.26 29.51 -10.41
C LEU A 381 0.33 29.09 -11.76
N VAL A 382 -0.51 28.76 -12.76
CA VAL A 382 -0.05 28.51 -14.13
C VAL A 382 0.68 29.73 -14.70
N ASP A 383 0.10 30.92 -14.53
CA ASP A 383 0.70 32.17 -15.02
C ASP A 383 2.04 32.49 -14.35
N GLU A 384 2.18 32.17 -13.06
CA GLU A 384 3.41 32.34 -12.29
C GLU A 384 4.50 31.39 -12.78
N THR A 385 4.19 30.10 -12.94
CA THR A 385 5.13 29.10 -13.47
C THR A 385 5.66 29.48 -14.86
N GLU A 386 4.82 30.00 -15.77
CA GLU A 386 5.27 30.46 -17.09
C GLU A 386 6.22 31.66 -17.03
N ARG A 387 6.02 32.58 -16.08
CA ARG A 387 6.90 33.75 -15.90
C ARG A 387 8.27 33.33 -15.39
N GLU A 388 8.31 32.40 -14.43
CA GLU A 388 9.57 31.88 -13.88
C GLU A 388 10.40 31.18 -14.95
N VAL A 389 9.78 30.30 -15.75
CA VAL A 389 10.45 29.61 -16.87
C VAL A 389 11.00 30.60 -17.90
N THR A 390 10.25 31.66 -18.21
CA THR A 390 10.70 32.70 -19.15
C THR A 390 11.87 33.51 -18.57
N SER A 391 11.86 33.80 -17.27
CA SER A 391 12.92 34.57 -16.60
C SER A 391 14.23 33.79 -16.43
N SER A 392 14.16 32.48 -16.18
CA SER A 392 15.35 31.64 -16.00
C SER A 392 16.02 31.25 -17.32
N GLY A 393 15.30 31.34 -18.45
CA GLY A 393 15.84 31.07 -19.80
C GLY A 393 16.82 32.14 -20.31
N ASP A 394 16.72 33.37 -19.83
CA ASP A 394 17.59 34.48 -20.26
C ASP A 394 18.94 34.53 -19.51
N ASP A 395 19.02 33.96 -18.31
CA ASP A 395 20.26 33.97 -17.49
C ASP A 395 21.31 32.94 -17.94
N PHE A 396 20.96 31.94 -18.74
CA PHE A 396 21.91 30.96 -19.29
C PHE A 396 22.54 31.37 -20.64
N LEU A 397 22.16 32.52 -21.20
CA LEU A 397 22.67 33.00 -22.49
C LEU A 397 23.55 34.27 -22.41
N ASN A 398 23.90 34.72 -21.21
CA ASN A 398 24.95 35.73 -21.03
C ASN A 398 26.16 35.15 -20.28
N PRO A 399 27.30 34.89 -20.96
CA PRO A 399 28.52 34.43 -20.32
C PRO A 399 29.20 35.48 -19.43
#